data_AF-M2S0Y5-F1
#
_entry.id   AF-M2S0Y5-F1
#
_cell.length_a   1.000
_cell.length_b   1.000
_cell.length_c   1.000
_cell.angle_alpha   90.00
_cell.angle_beta   90.00
_cell.angle_gamma   90.00
#
_symmetry.space_group_name_H-M   'P 1'
#
loop_
_entity.id
_entity.type
_entity.pdbx_description
1 polymer ?
#
loop_
_entity_poly.entity_id
_entity_poly.type
_entity_poly.pdbx_seq_one_letter_code
_entity_poly.pdbx_strand_id
1 'polypeptide(L)'
;MAARPTQRGISALFKVSSSRTTPLAYRIQTRTLSSSRINAAYNATPPRAATTSTSSTAAKPASSSTTANPQRTVTPQFPAKEPPVPTTRNATADSAAAAAQSQRSLTEGLSDAPPELEGVPAIDWTRSYHGLGSVSFTPEQSEALLAPVTQDDVEVKPDGILYLPEIKYRRILNKAFGPGGWGLAPRGESIVTGKLVTREYGLVVQGRLVSIARGEQQYFDPDGIPTATEGCKSNALMRCCKDLGIASELWDPRFIREFTSKMTKEVWVEHATTKKKRKIVLRKDDSPKYPFKEVKL
;
A
#
# COMPACT_ATOMS: atom_id res chain seq x y z
N MET A 1 45.36 58.51 -16.18
CA MET A 1 44.63 59.70 -16.63
C MET A 1 44.24 59.54 -18.09
N ALA A 2 42.95 59.40 -18.39
CA ALA A 2 42.38 59.59 -19.74
C ALA A 2 40.87 59.75 -19.57
N ALA A 3 40.31 60.89 -19.99
CA ALA A 3 38.88 61.15 -19.84
C ALA A 3 38.07 60.50 -20.97
N ARG A 4 36.84 60.07 -20.68
CA ARG A 4 35.80 59.79 -21.69
C ARG A 4 34.49 60.47 -21.25
N PRO A 5 33.75 61.11 -22.18
CA PRO A 5 32.62 61.96 -21.83
C PRO A 5 31.32 61.17 -21.61
N THR A 6 30.43 61.80 -20.85
CA THR A 6 29.05 61.39 -20.62
C THR A 6 28.13 61.77 -21.79
N GLN A 7 27.15 60.91 -22.09
CA GLN A 7 25.92 61.33 -22.79
C GLN A 7 24.70 60.88 -21.99
N ARG A 8 23.73 61.80 -21.82
CA ARG A 8 22.45 61.56 -21.16
C ARG A 8 21.40 61.20 -22.22
N GLY A 9 20.70 60.09 -22.03
CA GLY A 9 19.47 59.76 -22.78
C GLY A 9 18.25 59.96 -21.89
N ILE A 10 17.30 60.77 -22.34
CA ILE A 10 15.99 61.00 -21.69
C ILE A 10 14.94 60.19 -22.44
N SER A 11 14.13 59.40 -21.72
CA SER A 11 12.92 58.75 -22.27
C SER A 11 11.81 58.75 -21.21
N ALA A 12 10.60 59.13 -21.62
CA ALA A 12 9.52 59.48 -20.70
C ALA A 12 8.61 58.31 -20.29
N LEU A 13 7.94 58.49 -19.16
CA LEU A 13 6.82 57.66 -18.69
C LEU A 13 5.61 57.80 -19.60
N PHE A 14 4.99 56.69 -20.00
CA PHE A 14 3.61 56.68 -20.51
C PHE A 14 2.74 55.73 -19.69
N LYS A 15 1.72 56.31 -19.02
CA LYS A 15 0.59 55.56 -18.48
C LYS A 15 -0.48 55.46 -19.57
N VAL A 16 -1.03 54.28 -19.79
CA VAL A 16 -2.26 54.10 -20.58
C VAL A 16 -3.33 53.50 -19.69
N SER A 17 -4.44 54.23 -19.57
CA SER A 17 -5.70 53.75 -19.01
C SER A 17 -6.65 53.46 -20.17
N SER A 18 -7.40 52.37 -20.11
CA SER A 18 -8.60 52.21 -20.93
C SER A 18 -9.66 51.38 -20.20
N SER A 19 -10.91 51.60 -20.56
CA SER A 19 -12.10 51.20 -19.80
C SER A 19 -13.18 50.61 -20.72
N ARG A 20 -14.26 50.08 -20.13
CA ARG A 20 -15.44 49.42 -20.74
C ARG A 20 -15.27 47.91 -21.02
N THR A 21 -16.28 47.03 -20.89
CA THR A 21 -17.70 47.19 -20.46
C THR A 21 -18.28 45.88 -19.89
N THR A 22 -19.45 45.97 -19.24
CA THR A 22 -20.29 44.91 -18.65
C THR A 22 -20.84 43.86 -19.62
N PRO A 23 -21.43 42.76 -19.10
CA PRO A 23 -22.89 42.64 -19.26
C PRO A 23 -23.70 42.35 -17.97
N LEU A 24 -25.00 42.68 -18.03
CA LEU A 24 -26.08 42.31 -17.10
C LEU A 24 -26.23 40.76 -17.03
N ALA A 25 -26.41 40.09 -15.89
CA ALA A 25 -27.48 40.12 -14.87
C ALA A 25 -28.43 38.91 -14.97
N TYR A 26 -28.57 38.17 -13.87
CA TYR A 26 -29.87 37.62 -13.47
C TYR A 26 -29.98 37.51 -11.94
N ARG A 27 -31.17 37.77 -11.42
CA ARG A 27 -31.48 37.87 -9.99
C ARG A 27 -32.54 36.83 -9.66
N ILE A 28 -32.25 35.86 -8.81
CA ILE A 28 -33.25 34.94 -8.24
C ILE A 28 -33.13 34.91 -6.72
N GLN A 29 -34.29 34.86 -6.08
CA GLN A 29 -34.49 35.03 -4.64
C GLN A 29 -34.53 33.69 -3.88
N THR A 30 -34.34 33.79 -2.56
CA THR A 30 -34.93 32.92 -1.52
C THR A 30 -34.73 31.40 -1.59
N ARG A 31 -34.11 30.86 -0.53
CA ARG A 31 -34.91 30.20 0.52
C ARG A 31 -34.11 29.96 1.80
N THR A 32 -34.46 30.70 2.85
CA THR A 32 -34.26 30.24 4.23
C THR A 32 -35.34 29.21 4.54
N LEU A 33 -34.95 28.01 4.96
CA LEU A 33 -35.86 27.06 5.59
C LEU A 33 -35.18 26.48 6.83
N SER A 34 -35.80 26.76 7.97
CA SER A 34 -35.50 26.15 9.26
C SER A 34 -35.87 24.67 9.24
N SER A 35 -35.03 23.82 9.81
CA SER A 35 -35.44 22.49 10.27
C SER A 35 -34.93 22.23 11.69
N SER A 36 -35.91 21.98 12.56
CA SER A 36 -35.77 21.91 14.01
C SER A 36 -34.86 20.79 14.51
N ARG A 37 -34.31 20.99 15.71
CA ARG A 37 -33.71 19.93 16.52
C ARG A 37 -34.70 18.79 16.75
N ILE A 38 -34.26 17.56 16.57
CA ILE A 38 -34.92 16.38 17.16
C ILE A 38 -34.11 15.97 18.39
N ASN A 39 -34.64 16.29 19.57
CA ASN A 39 -34.19 15.65 20.80
C ASN A 39 -34.87 14.27 20.89
N ALA A 40 -34.07 13.20 20.91
CA ALA A 40 -34.52 11.90 21.36
C ALA A 40 -33.73 11.55 22.63
N ALA A 41 -34.36 11.72 23.79
CA ALA A 41 -33.77 11.43 25.09
C ALA A 41 -34.59 10.32 25.76
N TYR A 42 -34.02 9.11 25.87
CA TYR A 42 -34.53 8.09 26.78
C TYR A 42 -33.40 7.23 27.37
N ASN A 43 -33.24 7.41 28.68
CA ASN A 43 -32.96 6.39 29.70
C ASN A 43 -31.59 5.68 29.70
N ALA A 44 -30.71 6.20 30.55
CA ALA A 44 -29.78 5.39 31.32
C ALA A 44 -30.44 4.95 32.65
N THR A 45 -30.23 3.70 33.08
CA THR A 45 -29.69 3.38 34.43
C THR A 45 -29.25 1.90 34.57
N PRO A 46 -28.27 1.57 35.43
CA PRO A 46 -27.78 0.21 35.76
C PRO A 46 -28.56 -0.33 37.02
N PRO A 47 -28.15 -1.30 37.89
CA PRO A 47 -26.87 -2.02 38.13
C PRO A 47 -27.06 -3.57 38.09
N ARG A 48 -26.34 -4.51 38.76
CA ARG A 48 -25.42 -4.46 39.93
C ARG A 48 -24.40 -5.63 39.97
N ALA A 49 -23.21 -5.28 40.47
CA ALA A 49 -22.06 -6.10 40.86
C ALA A 49 -22.28 -7.12 42.02
N ALA A 50 -21.35 -8.07 42.15
CA ALA A 50 -20.98 -8.69 43.43
C ALA A 50 -19.46 -8.97 43.46
N THR A 51 -18.82 -8.61 44.58
CA THR A 51 -17.37 -8.70 44.84
C THR A 51 -17.13 -9.64 46.01
N THR A 52 -16.00 -10.35 46.03
CA THR A 52 -15.41 -10.81 47.29
C THR A 52 -13.87 -10.76 47.24
N SER A 53 -13.27 -10.45 48.38
CA SER A 53 -11.88 -10.00 48.51
C SER A 53 -11.31 -10.34 49.89
N THR A 54 -10.04 -10.77 49.94
CA THR A 54 -9.15 -10.84 51.12
C THR A 54 -7.72 -10.99 50.57
N SER A 55 -6.73 -10.11 50.77
CA SER A 55 -5.96 -9.77 52.00
C SER A 55 -5.39 -11.01 52.71
N SER A 56 -4.14 -11.10 53.18
CA SER A 56 -2.94 -10.22 53.27
C SER A 56 -1.71 -11.15 53.49
N THR A 57 -0.43 -10.77 53.41
CA THR A 57 0.39 -10.10 54.45
C THR A 57 1.84 -9.83 53.94
N ALA A 58 2.61 -8.97 54.61
CA ALA A 58 3.96 -8.54 54.23
C ALA A 58 5.11 -9.25 54.98
N ALA A 59 6.34 -9.22 54.44
CA ALA A 59 7.62 -9.16 55.18
C ALA A 59 8.85 -8.91 54.27
N LYS A 60 9.94 -8.38 54.86
CA LYS A 60 11.27 -8.02 54.29
C LYS A 60 12.26 -7.90 55.48
N PRO A 61 13.62 -7.80 55.38
CA PRO A 61 14.68 -8.47 54.58
C PRO A 61 15.67 -9.32 55.45
N ALA A 62 16.73 -9.89 54.83
CA ALA A 62 18.16 -9.92 55.26
C ALA A 62 18.90 -11.29 55.22
N SER A 63 20.09 -11.28 54.59
CA SER A 63 21.43 -11.84 54.97
C SER A 63 21.58 -13.06 55.91
N SER A 64 22.64 -13.91 55.82
CA SER A 64 23.84 -13.98 54.94
C SER A 64 24.68 -15.26 55.18
N SER A 65 25.55 -15.64 54.23
CA SER A 65 26.71 -16.60 54.33
C SER A 65 26.37 -18.09 54.60
N THR A 66 27.10 -19.11 54.10
CA THR A 66 28.58 -19.29 54.01
C THR A 66 29.06 -20.20 52.86
N THR A 67 30.15 -19.78 52.20
CA THR A 67 31.31 -20.53 51.62
C THR A 67 31.27 -22.04 51.30
N ALA A 68 31.59 -22.42 50.03
CA ALA A 68 32.78 -23.24 49.66
C ALA A 68 32.98 -23.38 48.12
N ASN A 69 34.24 -23.45 47.67
CA ASN A 69 34.72 -23.53 46.26
C ASN A 69 34.92 -25.02 45.80
N PRO A 70 35.33 -25.33 44.55
CA PRO A 70 35.42 -24.53 43.32
C PRO A 70 34.79 -25.17 42.05
N GLN A 71 34.83 -24.41 40.95
CA GLN A 71 34.36 -24.75 39.60
C GLN A 71 35.23 -25.82 38.88
N ARG A 72 34.61 -26.85 38.28
CA ARG A 72 35.26 -27.79 37.35
C ARG A 72 34.63 -27.73 35.96
N THR A 73 35.22 -26.94 35.08
CA THR A 73 34.88 -26.94 33.65
C THR A 73 35.29 -28.28 33.03
N VAL A 74 34.33 -29.05 32.53
CA VAL A 74 34.60 -30.24 31.70
C VAL A 74 34.58 -29.82 30.25
N THR A 75 35.76 -29.71 29.63
CA THR A 75 35.92 -29.45 28.20
C THR A 75 35.96 -30.80 27.46
N PRO A 76 34.93 -31.18 26.68
CA PRO A 76 35.00 -32.40 25.89
C PRO A 76 35.92 -32.19 24.67
N GLN A 77 37.08 -32.84 24.69
CA GLN A 77 38.06 -32.78 23.62
C GLN A 77 37.75 -33.85 22.57
N PHE A 78 37.16 -33.43 21.44
CA PHE A 78 36.98 -34.29 20.26
C PHE A 78 38.13 -34.08 19.26
N PRO A 79 38.70 -35.14 18.67
CA PRO A 79 39.70 -34.97 17.61
C PRO A 79 39.06 -34.36 16.36
N ALA A 80 39.63 -33.25 15.88
CA ALA A 80 39.16 -32.58 14.68
C ALA A 80 39.43 -33.46 13.45
N LYS A 81 38.36 -34.02 12.87
CA LYS A 81 38.41 -34.66 11.55
C LYS A 81 38.27 -33.57 10.49
N GLU A 82 39.14 -33.62 9.48
CA GLU A 82 39.16 -32.73 8.33
C GLU A 82 37.76 -32.61 7.68
N PRO A 83 37.32 -31.41 7.23
CA PRO A 83 35.96 -31.21 6.73
C PRO A 83 35.67 -32.11 5.53
N PRO A 84 34.52 -32.82 5.51
CA PRO A 84 34.20 -33.74 4.43
C PRO A 84 33.95 -33.00 3.10
N VAL A 85 34.43 -33.62 2.02
CA VAL A 85 34.26 -33.18 0.63
C VAL A 85 32.77 -32.90 0.33
N PRO A 86 32.41 -31.82 -0.41
CA PRO A 86 31.02 -31.43 -0.58
C PRO A 86 30.13 -32.54 -1.13
N THR A 87 29.15 -32.98 -0.33
CA THR A 87 28.13 -33.92 -0.81
C THR A 87 27.18 -33.22 -1.78
N THR A 88 26.51 -33.99 -2.63
CA THR A 88 25.56 -33.51 -3.65
C THR A 88 24.44 -32.62 -3.12
N ARG A 89 24.16 -32.67 -1.80
CA ARG A 89 23.17 -31.81 -1.13
C ARG A 89 23.65 -30.36 -0.97
N ASN A 90 24.95 -30.14 -0.80
CA ASN A 90 25.54 -28.80 -0.81
C ASN A 90 25.61 -28.26 -2.24
N ALA A 91 26.06 -29.09 -3.19
CA ALA A 91 26.11 -28.70 -4.61
C ALA A 91 24.74 -28.22 -5.15
N THR A 92 23.62 -28.79 -4.68
CA THR A 92 22.27 -28.29 -5.02
C THR A 92 21.90 -26.96 -4.35
N ALA A 93 22.36 -26.70 -3.12
CA ALA A 93 22.17 -25.42 -2.44
C ALA A 93 23.05 -24.32 -3.08
N ASP A 94 24.29 -24.64 -3.40
CA ASP A 94 25.23 -23.74 -4.08
C ASP A 94 24.79 -23.46 -5.52
N SER A 95 24.26 -24.46 -6.24
CA SER A 95 23.66 -24.24 -7.58
C SER A 95 22.37 -23.41 -7.51
N ALA A 96 21.55 -23.57 -6.47
CA ALA A 96 20.38 -22.73 -6.24
C ALA A 96 20.77 -21.29 -5.84
N ALA A 97 21.85 -21.11 -5.08
CA ALA A 97 22.41 -19.81 -4.73
C ALA A 97 23.03 -19.12 -5.95
N ALA A 98 23.79 -19.84 -6.78
CA ALA A 98 24.35 -19.35 -8.04
C ALA A 98 23.26 -19.01 -9.06
N ALA A 99 22.18 -19.81 -9.14
CA ALA A 99 21.00 -19.49 -9.93
C ALA A 99 20.26 -18.25 -9.36
N ALA A 100 20.14 -18.10 -8.04
CA ALA A 100 19.58 -16.88 -7.44
C ALA A 100 20.46 -15.64 -7.69
N GLN A 101 21.79 -15.80 -7.74
CA GLN A 101 22.74 -14.75 -8.12
C GLN A 101 22.64 -14.38 -9.60
N SER A 102 22.51 -15.36 -10.51
CA SER A 102 22.29 -15.07 -11.95
C SER A 102 20.89 -14.51 -12.23
N GLN A 103 19.89 -14.82 -11.40
CA GLN A 103 18.57 -14.16 -11.45
C GLN A 103 18.65 -12.69 -10.97
N ARG A 104 19.48 -12.38 -9.97
CA ARG A 104 19.82 -10.98 -9.59
C ARG A 104 20.58 -10.24 -10.68
N SER A 105 21.23 -10.92 -11.62
CA SER A 105 21.89 -10.27 -12.76
C SER A 105 20.95 -9.43 -13.65
N LEU A 106 19.63 -9.53 -13.47
CA LEU A 106 18.63 -8.72 -14.16
C LEU A 106 18.31 -7.39 -13.46
N THR A 107 18.94 -7.07 -12.32
CA THR A 107 18.88 -5.71 -11.73
C THR A 107 19.93 -4.76 -12.30
N GLU A 108 20.92 -5.28 -13.03
CA GLU A 108 21.99 -4.53 -13.69
C GLU A 108 21.38 -3.44 -14.61
N GLY A 109 21.55 -2.17 -14.23
CA GLY A 109 21.04 -1.02 -14.99
C GLY A 109 19.66 -0.48 -14.56
N LEU A 110 18.96 -1.05 -13.57
CA LEU A 110 17.79 -0.36 -12.99
C LEU A 110 18.22 0.87 -12.18
N SER A 111 19.29 0.74 -11.39
CA SER A 111 19.86 1.81 -10.54
C SER A 111 18.80 2.60 -9.74
N ASP A 112 17.74 1.91 -9.30
CA ASP A 112 16.52 2.54 -8.80
C ASP A 112 16.49 2.67 -7.27
N ALA A 113 17.58 2.32 -6.60
CA ALA A 113 17.78 2.50 -5.18
C ALA A 113 17.53 3.98 -4.77
N PRO A 114 16.82 4.25 -3.67
CA PRO A 114 16.65 5.62 -3.18
C PRO A 114 18.01 6.26 -2.87
N PRO A 115 18.23 7.55 -3.21
CA PRO A 115 19.51 8.20 -3.01
C PRO A 115 19.84 8.38 -1.53
N GLU A 116 21.10 8.15 -1.15
CA GLU A 116 21.60 8.47 0.19
C GLU A 116 21.81 9.99 0.29
N LEU A 117 21.04 10.64 1.19
CA LEU A 117 21.06 12.09 1.39
C LEU A 117 21.83 12.43 2.67
N GLU A 118 23.14 12.60 2.58
CA GLU A 118 23.93 13.12 3.69
C GLU A 118 23.61 14.60 3.98
N GLY A 119 23.50 14.95 5.26
CA GLY A 119 23.39 16.34 5.73
C GLY A 119 22.03 17.03 5.55
N VAL A 120 21.00 16.37 4.98
CA VAL A 120 19.66 16.95 4.85
C VAL A 120 18.76 16.48 6.00
N PRO A 121 18.07 17.38 6.75
CA PRO A 121 17.13 17.00 7.82
C PRO A 121 15.79 16.45 7.29
N ALA A 122 15.78 15.88 6.08
CA ALA A 122 14.60 15.28 5.47
C ALA A 122 14.35 13.88 6.05
N ILE A 123 13.08 13.47 6.10
CA ILE A 123 12.71 12.13 6.58
C ILE A 123 13.16 11.09 5.55
N ASP A 124 14.11 10.23 5.92
CA ASP A 124 14.47 9.05 5.16
C ASP A 124 13.33 8.02 5.20
N TRP A 125 12.48 8.03 4.16
CA TRP A 125 11.38 7.09 4.03
C TRP A 125 11.80 5.64 3.74
N THR A 126 13.08 5.35 3.51
CA THR A 126 13.54 3.97 3.30
C THR A 126 13.57 3.17 4.60
N ARG A 127 13.96 3.83 5.71
CA ARG A 127 14.12 3.18 7.02
C ARG A 127 13.15 3.74 8.06
N SER A 128 12.73 5.00 7.96
CA SER A 128 11.90 5.66 8.98
C SER A 128 10.49 5.08 9.12
N TYR A 129 9.94 5.19 10.34
CA TYR A 129 8.55 4.92 10.70
C TYR A 129 7.80 6.20 11.13
N HIS A 130 8.29 7.37 10.71
CA HIS A 130 7.78 8.68 11.14
C HIS A 130 6.26 8.83 11.01
N GLY A 131 5.61 9.12 12.14
CA GLY A 131 4.16 9.37 12.22
C GLY A 131 3.25 8.14 12.06
N LEU A 132 3.82 6.93 12.00
CA LEU A 132 3.01 5.70 12.00
C LEU A 132 2.28 5.55 13.34
N GLY A 133 0.95 5.43 13.29
CA GLY A 133 0.11 5.29 14.47
C GLY A 133 0.04 6.51 15.41
N SER A 134 0.67 7.65 15.07
CA SER A 134 0.74 8.80 15.98
C SER A 134 -0.57 9.58 16.13
N VAL A 135 -1.42 9.55 15.11
CA VAL A 135 -2.69 10.30 15.06
C VAL A 135 -3.70 9.62 14.16
N SER A 136 -4.99 9.70 14.51
CA SER A 136 -6.10 9.29 13.64
C SER A 136 -6.31 10.30 12.50
N PHE A 137 -6.93 9.89 11.40
CA PHE A 137 -7.43 10.83 10.40
C PHE A 137 -8.65 11.61 10.92
N THR A 138 -9.01 12.72 10.27
CA THR A 138 -10.22 13.47 10.66
C THR A 138 -11.49 12.62 10.41
N PRO A 139 -12.64 12.94 11.03
CA PRO A 139 -13.87 12.19 10.83
C PRO A 139 -14.29 12.11 9.35
N GLU A 140 -14.23 13.23 8.62
CA GLU A 140 -14.57 13.34 7.19
C GLU A 140 -13.68 12.44 6.32
N GLN A 141 -12.38 12.36 6.64
CA GLN A 141 -11.45 11.49 5.96
C GLN A 141 -11.71 10.02 6.28
N SER A 142 -11.99 9.71 7.54
CA SER A 142 -12.31 8.35 7.98
C SER A 142 -13.60 7.84 7.32
N GLU A 143 -14.63 8.69 7.20
CA GLU A 143 -15.85 8.41 6.45
C GLU A 143 -15.56 8.14 4.96
N ALA A 144 -14.71 8.97 4.33
CA ALA A 144 -14.34 8.78 2.92
C ALA A 144 -13.53 7.50 2.65
N LEU A 145 -12.72 7.05 3.61
CA LEU A 145 -11.87 5.85 3.51
C LEU A 145 -12.65 4.55 3.81
N LEU A 146 -13.58 4.61 4.77
CA LEU A 146 -14.41 3.49 5.20
C LEU A 146 -15.75 3.40 4.45
N ALA A 147 -15.96 4.25 3.45
CA ALA A 147 -17.14 4.22 2.59
C ALA A 147 -17.25 2.86 1.86
N PRO A 148 -18.45 2.24 1.82
CA PRO A 148 -18.68 1.00 1.07
C PRO A 148 -18.32 1.13 -0.40
N VAL A 149 -17.81 0.06 -0.98
CA VAL A 149 -17.46 -0.04 -2.40
C VAL A 149 -18.73 -0.14 -3.24
N THR A 150 -18.83 0.71 -4.26
CA THR A 150 -19.85 0.60 -5.29
C THR A 150 -19.76 -0.77 -5.96
N GLN A 151 -20.83 -1.58 -5.92
CA GLN A 151 -20.80 -2.94 -6.48
C GLN A 151 -20.44 -2.95 -7.98
N ASP A 152 -20.82 -1.91 -8.72
CA ASP A 152 -20.46 -1.72 -10.12
C ASP A 152 -18.96 -1.47 -10.37
N ASP A 153 -18.22 -1.07 -9.34
CA ASP A 153 -16.77 -0.86 -9.44
C ASP A 153 -15.96 -2.14 -9.16
N VAL A 154 -16.62 -3.21 -8.69
CA VAL A 154 -15.98 -4.50 -8.41
C VAL A 154 -15.90 -5.33 -9.68
N GLU A 155 -14.68 -5.77 -9.99
CA GLU A 155 -14.35 -6.61 -11.12
C GLU A 155 -14.11 -8.06 -10.69
N VAL A 156 -14.24 -8.99 -11.64
CA VAL A 156 -14.19 -10.44 -11.39
C VAL A 156 -13.14 -11.06 -12.29
N LYS A 157 -12.11 -11.67 -11.70
CA LYS A 157 -11.12 -12.44 -12.46
C LYS A 157 -11.73 -13.77 -12.97
N PRO A 158 -11.20 -14.37 -14.04
CA PRO A 158 -11.70 -15.65 -14.59
C PRO A 158 -11.63 -16.87 -13.64
N ASP A 159 -10.94 -16.73 -12.50
CA ASP A 159 -10.85 -17.69 -11.40
C ASP A 159 -11.91 -17.47 -10.29
N GLY A 160 -12.72 -16.41 -10.41
CA GLY A 160 -13.73 -16.02 -9.43
C GLY A 160 -13.25 -15.04 -8.35
N ILE A 161 -11.98 -14.61 -8.38
CA ILE A 161 -11.45 -13.65 -7.40
C ILE A 161 -12.02 -12.26 -7.70
N LEU A 162 -12.70 -11.68 -6.71
CA LEU A 162 -13.19 -10.30 -6.72
C LEU A 162 -12.01 -9.33 -6.51
N TYR A 163 -11.98 -8.23 -7.25
CA TYR A 163 -10.99 -7.17 -7.03
C TYR A 163 -11.56 -5.80 -7.37
N LEU A 164 -11.06 -4.78 -6.67
CA LEU A 164 -11.29 -3.38 -7.03
C LEU A 164 -10.14 -2.91 -7.95
N PRO A 165 -10.41 -2.29 -9.11
CA PRO A 165 -9.35 -1.75 -9.96
C PRO A 165 -8.53 -0.65 -9.27
N GLU A 166 -7.22 -0.65 -9.50
CA GLU A 166 -6.23 0.27 -8.92
C GLU A 166 -6.67 1.75 -8.95
N ILE A 167 -7.24 2.21 -10.08
CA ILE A 167 -7.71 3.59 -10.26
C ILE A 167 -8.76 4.01 -9.22
N LYS A 168 -9.56 3.07 -8.70
CA LYS A 168 -10.58 3.34 -7.68
C LYS A 168 -9.94 3.66 -6.34
N TYR A 169 -8.91 2.90 -5.92
CA TYR A 169 -8.11 3.23 -4.74
C TYR A 169 -7.50 4.63 -4.84
N ARG A 170 -6.89 4.98 -5.99
CA ARG A 170 -6.33 6.34 -6.22
C ARG A 170 -7.40 7.44 -6.12
N ARG A 171 -8.62 7.19 -6.61
CA ARG A 171 -9.75 8.13 -6.49
C ARG A 171 -10.21 8.29 -5.04
N ILE A 172 -10.24 7.21 -4.25
CA ILE A 172 -10.58 7.26 -2.82
C ILE A 172 -9.51 8.02 -2.04
N LEU A 173 -8.23 7.76 -2.28
CA LEU A 173 -7.12 8.51 -1.68
C LEU A 173 -7.16 10.01 -2.05
N ASN A 174 -7.43 10.34 -3.33
CA ASN A 174 -7.60 11.72 -3.75
C ASN A 174 -8.83 12.40 -3.13
N LYS A 175 -9.92 11.66 -2.89
CA LYS A 175 -11.13 12.16 -2.20
C LYS A 175 -10.86 12.43 -0.72
N ALA A 176 -10.13 11.54 -0.04
CA ALA A 176 -9.85 11.66 1.39
C ALA A 176 -8.70 12.65 1.70
N PHE A 177 -7.64 12.67 0.89
CA PHE A 177 -6.41 13.41 1.22
C PHE A 177 -6.08 14.56 0.28
N GLY A 178 -6.79 14.66 -0.86
CA GLY A 178 -6.45 15.58 -1.94
C GLY A 178 -5.28 15.09 -2.80
N PRO A 179 -5.20 15.47 -4.09
CA PRO A 179 -4.01 15.27 -4.91
C PRO A 179 -2.78 15.92 -4.25
N GLY A 180 -1.67 15.18 -4.18
CA GLY A 180 -0.46 15.61 -3.48
C GLY A 180 -0.48 15.40 -1.96
N GLY A 181 -1.63 15.07 -1.36
CA GLY A 181 -1.75 14.72 0.07
C GLY A 181 -1.24 13.33 0.43
N TRP A 182 -0.84 12.51 -0.56
CA TRP A 182 -0.37 11.14 -0.37
C TRP A 182 0.63 10.72 -1.47
N GLY A 183 1.42 9.68 -1.19
CA GLY A 183 2.34 9.07 -2.15
C GLY A 183 2.92 7.74 -1.67
N LEU A 184 3.51 6.96 -2.59
CA LEU A 184 4.31 5.78 -2.24
C LEU A 184 5.79 6.15 -2.24
N ALA A 185 6.46 5.93 -1.11
CA ALA A 185 7.91 6.00 -1.00
C ALA A 185 8.51 4.60 -1.18
N PRO A 186 9.46 4.37 -2.11
CA PRO A 186 10.18 3.11 -2.19
C PRO A 186 11.07 2.89 -0.96
N ARG A 187 11.10 1.66 -0.42
CA ARG A 187 11.86 1.30 0.80
C ARG A 187 13.09 0.43 0.56
N GLY A 188 13.53 0.36 -0.69
CA GLY A 188 14.71 -0.39 -1.12
C GLY A 188 14.81 -0.41 -2.64
N GLU A 189 15.78 -1.13 -3.17
CA GLU A 189 15.92 -1.42 -4.59
C GLU A 189 14.83 -2.38 -5.09
N SER A 190 14.50 -2.33 -6.39
CA SER A 190 13.66 -3.34 -7.03
C SER A 190 14.39 -4.68 -7.15
N ILE A 191 13.86 -5.73 -6.55
CA ILE A 191 14.37 -7.09 -6.72
C ILE A 191 13.74 -7.67 -7.99
N VAL A 192 14.56 -7.82 -9.04
CA VAL A 192 14.19 -8.54 -10.26
C VAL A 192 14.67 -9.98 -10.16
N THR A 193 13.74 -10.90 -10.35
CA THR A 193 13.96 -12.35 -10.56
C THR A 193 13.36 -12.69 -11.91
N GLY A 194 13.82 -13.74 -12.60
CA GLY A 194 13.57 -13.97 -14.04
C GLY A 194 12.13 -14.03 -14.56
N LYS A 195 11.11 -13.97 -13.69
CA LYS A 195 9.68 -13.80 -14.04
C LYS A 195 8.90 -12.91 -13.06
N LEU A 196 9.58 -12.18 -12.17
CA LEU A 196 8.97 -11.43 -11.07
C LEU A 196 9.78 -10.17 -10.72
N VAL A 197 9.12 -9.02 -10.68
CA VAL A 197 9.63 -7.82 -10.02
C VAL A 197 8.96 -7.70 -8.65
N THR A 198 9.72 -7.47 -7.58
CA THR A 198 9.18 -7.20 -6.24
C THR A 198 9.95 -6.10 -5.52
N ARG A 199 9.22 -5.23 -4.81
CA ARG A 199 9.79 -4.08 -4.09
C ARG A 199 8.93 -3.72 -2.88
N GLU A 200 9.54 -3.24 -1.81
CA GLU A 200 8.81 -2.68 -0.67
C GLU A 200 8.50 -1.20 -0.89
N TYR A 201 7.28 -0.79 -0.55
CA TYR A 201 6.85 0.60 -0.54
C TYR A 201 6.17 0.97 0.78
N GLY A 202 6.43 2.18 1.27
CA GLY A 202 5.66 2.81 2.34
C GLY A 202 4.62 3.77 1.75
N LEU A 203 3.36 3.63 2.16
CA LEU A 203 2.34 4.65 1.90
C LEU A 203 2.53 5.81 2.88
N VAL A 204 2.84 6.98 2.34
CA VAL A 204 2.95 8.23 3.08
C VAL A 204 1.70 9.05 2.79
N VAL A 205 1.06 9.58 3.83
CA VAL A 205 -0.09 10.48 3.74
C VAL A 205 0.19 11.67 4.64
N GLN A 206 0.01 12.90 4.14
CA GLN A 206 0.15 14.14 4.94
C GLN A 206 1.46 14.20 5.78
N GLY A 207 2.58 13.73 5.23
CA GLY A 207 3.89 13.76 5.89
C GLY A 207 4.15 12.66 6.94
N ARG A 208 3.28 11.64 7.03
CA ARG A 208 3.46 10.49 7.93
C ARG A 208 3.33 9.15 7.19
N LEU A 209 4.09 8.16 7.65
CA LEU A 209 3.93 6.77 7.23
C LEU A 209 2.59 6.24 7.73
N VAL A 210 1.87 5.52 6.88
CA VAL A 210 0.55 4.92 7.17
C VAL A 210 0.61 3.41 7.14
N SER A 211 1.28 2.85 6.15
CA SER A 211 1.38 1.40 5.93
C SER A 211 2.64 1.09 5.14
N ILE A 212 3.17 -0.13 5.29
CA ILE A 212 4.24 -0.68 4.47
C ILE A 212 3.71 -1.96 3.82
N ALA A 213 3.89 -2.10 2.51
CA ALA A 213 3.58 -3.34 1.81
C ALA A 213 4.63 -3.66 0.74
N ARG A 214 4.81 -4.96 0.51
CA ARG A 214 5.60 -5.45 -0.63
C ARG A 214 4.71 -5.54 -1.86
N GLY A 215 5.09 -4.84 -2.91
CA GLY A 215 4.56 -5.02 -4.25
C GLY A 215 5.20 -6.21 -4.95
N GLU A 216 4.45 -6.84 -5.83
CA GLU A 216 4.97 -7.86 -6.74
C GLU A 216 4.21 -7.82 -8.07
N GLN A 217 4.91 -8.11 -9.16
CA GLN A 217 4.32 -8.21 -10.50
C GLN A 217 5.11 -9.21 -11.34
N GLN A 218 4.39 -10.16 -11.94
CA GLN A 218 5.00 -11.14 -12.85
C GLN A 218 5.22 -10.54 -14.24
N TYR A 219 6.26 -11.02 -14.92
CA TYR A 219 6.56 -10.71 -16.31
C TYR A 219 7.01 -11.98 -17.05
N PHE A 220 6.93 -11.96 -18.37
CA PHE A 220 7.27 -13.11 -19.23
C PHE A 220 8.59 -12.93 -19.97
N ASP A 221 8.82 -11.72 -20.50
CA ASP A 221 10.00 -11.34 -21.27
C ASP A 221 10.73 -10.17 -20.57
N PRO A 222 12.08 -10.09 -20.60
CA PRO A 222 12.84 -9.02 -19.93
C PRO A 222 12.44 -7.60 -20.36
N ASP A 223 12.02 -7.40 -21.62
CA ASP A 223 11.51 -6.11 -22.12
C ASP A 223 10.25 -5.64 -21.37
N GLY A 224 9.56 -6.56 -20.67
CA GLY A 224 8.41 -6.28 -19.82
C GLY A 224 8.77 -5.76 -18.42
N ILE A 225 10.05 -5.73 -18.01
CA ILE A 225 10.48 -5.29 -16.67
C ILE A 225 9.98 -3.87 -16.33
N PRO A 226 10.05 -2.84 -17.20
CA PRO A 226 9.55 -1.50 -16.87
C PRO A 226 8.05 -1.48 -16.54
N THR A 227 7.24 -2.20 -17.33
CA THR A 227 5.80 -2.37 -17.07
C THR A 227 5.56 -3.14 -15.77
N ALA A 228 6.39 -4.14 -15.48
CA ALA A 228 6.31 -4.90 -14.24
C ALA A 228 6.67 -4.06 -13.00
N THR A 229 7.63 -3.13 -13.11
CA THR A 229 7.99 -2.20 -12.03
C THR A 229 6.82 -1.27 -11.66
N GLU A 230 6.11 -0.70 -12.64
CA GLU A 230 4.90 0.09 -12.36
C GLU A 230 3.75 -0.78 -11.83
N GLY A 231 3.56 -2.00 -12.36
CA GLY A 231 2.58 -2.95 -11.81
C GLY A 231 2.87 -3.35 -10.36
N CYS A 232 4.14 -3.52 -10.00
CA CYS A 232 4.62 -3.82 -8.65
C CYS A 232 4.26 -2.68 -7.67
N LYS A 233 4.52 -1.43 -8.07
CA LYS A 233 4.14 -0.21 -7.33
C LYS A 233 2.63 -0.10 -7.12
N SER A 234 1.84 -0.35 -8.17
CA SER A 234 0.38 -0.38 -8.08
C SER A 234 -0.15 -1.51 -7.20
N ASN A 235 0.48 -2.68 -7.23
CA ASN A 235 0.18 -3.80 -6.33
C ASN A 235 0.42 -3.42 -4.86
N ALA A 236 1.56 -2.80 -4.55
CA ALA A 236 1.86 -2.30 -3.21
C ALA A 236 0.84 -1.26 -2.73
N LEU A 237 0.40 -0.34 -3.61
CA LEU A 237 -0.60 0.67 -3.28
C LEU A 237 -1.89 0.04 -2.74
N MET A 238 -2.44 -0.94 -3.45
CA MET A 238 -3.69 -1.61 -3.07
C MET A 238 -3.55 -2.35 -1.74
N ARG A 239 -2.38 -2.96 -1.49
CA ARG A 239 -2.07 -3.61 -0.20
C ARG A 239 -2.03 -2.59 0.94
N CYS A 240 -1.34 -1.47 0.77
CA CYS A 240 -1.30 -0.40 1.78
C CYS A 240 -2.68 0.23 2.04
N CYS A 241 -3.54 0.32 1.02
CA CYS A 241 -4.89 0.86 1.15
C CYS A 241 -5.81 -0.02 2.03
N LYS A 242 -5.49 -1.32 2.20
CA LYS A 242 -6.25 -2.21 3.08
C LYS A 242 -6.14 -1.80 4.54
N ASP A 243 -4.97 -1.33 4.98
CA ASP A 243 -4.74 -0.88 6.35
C ASP A 243 -5.45 0.46 6.66
N LEU A 244 -5.83 1.21 5.62
CA LEU A 244 -6.75 2.36 5.71
C LEU A 244 -8.24 1.95 5.75
N GLY A 245 -8.55 0.66 5.63
CA GLY A 245 -9.91 0.12 5.57
C GLY A 245 -10.58 0.16 4.19
N ILE A 246 -9.92 0.73 3.18
CA ILE A 246 -10.46 0.88 1.82
C ILE A 246 -10.71 -0.52 1.21
N ALA A 247 -11.93 -0.74 0.71
CA ALA A 247 -12.34 -1.99 0.06
C ALA A 247 -12.12 -3.26 0.91
N SER A 248 -12.13 -3.10 2.24
CA SER A 248 -11.94 -4.19 3.20
C SER A 248 -12.98 -5.32 3.06
N GLU A 249 -14.21 -4.99 2.64
CA GLU A 249 -15.28 -5.96 2.38
C GLU A 249 -14.97 -6.98 1.27
N LEU A 250 -14.07 -6.66 0.32
CA LEU A 250 -13.61 -7.62 -0.68
C LEU A 250 -12.82 -8.80 -0.09
N TRP A 251 -12.48 -8.71 1.20
CA TRP A 251 -11.84 -9.78 1.98
C TRP A 251 -12.80 -10.44 2.98
N ASP A 252 -14.06 -10.01 3.11
CA ASP A 252 -15.06 -10.65 3.97
C ASP A 252 -15.69 -11.86 3.25
N PRO A 253 -15.55 -13.09 3.79
CA PRO A 253 -16.20 -14.28 3.24
C PRO A 253 -17.73 -14.18 3.15
N ARG A 254 -18.40 -13.26 3.85
CA ARG A 254 -19.85 -13.01 3.70
C ARG A 254 -20.12 -12.20 2.44
N PHE A 255 -19.49 -11.04 2.30
CA PHE A 255 -19.56 -10.20 1.10
C PHE A 255 -19.21 -11.00 -0.16
N ILE A 256 -18.11 -11.77 -0.15
CA ILE A 256 -17.66 -12.56 -1.30
C ILE A 256 -18.72 -13.56 -1.76
N ARG A 257 -19.40 -14.26 -0.83
CA ARG A 257 -20.47 -15.21 -1.15
C ARG A 257 -21.70 -14.51 -1.72
N GLU A 258 -22.09 -13.40 -1.08
CA GLU A 258 -23.25 -12.62 -1.50
C GLU A 258 -23.03 -12.01 -2.90
N PHE A 259 -21.91 -11.32 -3.11
CA PHE A 259 -21.54 -10.74 -4.41
C PHE A 259 -21.40 -11.82 -5.48
N THR A 260 -20.73 -12.93 -5.20
CA THR A 260 -20.61 -14.06 -6.16
C THR A 260 -22.00 -14.55 -6.59
N SER A 261 -22.94 -14.78 -5.67
CA SER A 261 -24.30 -15.23 -6.02
C SER A 261 -25.12 -14.18 -6.80
N LYS A 262 -25.00 -12.90 -6.45
CA LYS A 262 -25.80 -11.81 -7.02
C LYS A 262 -25.25 -11.28 -8.34
N MET A 263 -23.93 -11.16 -8.48
CA MET A 263 -23.28 -10.42 -9.57
C MET A 263 -22.44 -11.28 -10.50
N THR A 264 -22.19 -12.56 -10.21
CA THR A 264 -21.37 -13.44 -11.09
C THR A 264 -22.17 -14.58 -11.73
N LYS A 265 -21.64 -15.10 -12.83
CA LYS A 265 -22.12 -16.28 -13.55
C LYS A 265 -20.93 -17.18 -13.87
N GLU A 266 -21.17 -18.48 -13.86
CA GLU A 266 -20.20 -19.45 -14.34
C GLU A 266 -20.48 -19.79 -15.81
N VAL A 267 -19.46 -19.72 -16.66
CA VAL A 267 -19.61 -19.89 -18.12
C VAL A 267 -18.59 -20.90 -18.62
N TRP A 268 -19.01 -21.79 -19.52
CA TRP A 268 -18.11 -22.67 -20.26
C TRP A 268 -17.55 -21.93 -21.46
N VAL A 269 -16.23 -21.92 -21.59
CA VAL A 269 -15.53 -21.25 -22.69
C VAL A 269 -14.56 -22.17 -23.39
N GLU A 270 -14.44 -22.00 -24.70
CA GLU A 270 -13.45 -22.64 -25.56
C GLU A 270 -12.38 -21.63 -25.99
N HIS A 271 -11.11 -22.03 -25.91
CA HIS A 271 -10.00 -21.24 -26.42
C HIS A 271 -9.95 -21.30 -27.95
N ALA A 272 -10.02 -20.15 -28.62
CA ALA A 272 -10.22 -20.04 -30.06
C ALA A 272 -9.25 -20.88 -30.91
N THR A 273 -7.95 -20.83 -30.59
CA THR A 273 -6.88 -21.60 -31.26
C THR A 273 -6.73 -23.03 -30.74
N THR A 274 -6.52 -23.21 -29.43
CA THR A 274 -6.18 -24.54 -28.84
C THR A 274 -7.37 -25.48 -28.65
N LYS A 275 -8.61 -25.03 -28.85
CA LYS A 275 -9.86 -25.82 -28.69
C LYS A 275 -10.09 -26.41 -27.30
N LYS A 276 -9.27 -26.03 -26.31
CA LYS A 276 -9.43 -26.44 -24.91
C LYS A 276 -10.64 -25.74 -24.31
N LYS A 277 -11.55 -26.53 -23.73
CA LYS A 277 -12.71 -26.04 -22.98
C LYS A 277 -12.36 -25.93 -21.49
N ARG A 278 -12.79 -24.85 -20.85
CA ARG A 278 -12.71 -24.66 -19.38
C ARG A 278 -13.94 -23.91 -18.88
N LYS A 279 -14.28 -24.12 -17.62
CA LYS A 279 -15.22 -23.27 -16.89
C LYS A 279 -14.48 -22.02 -16.40
N ILE A 280 -15.12 -20.86 -16.45
CA ILE A 280 -14.65 -19.60 -15.87
C ILE A 280 -15.78 -18.90 -15.12
N VAL A 281 -15.41 -18.04 -14.17
CA VAL A 281 -16.35 -17.12 -13.52
C VAL A 281 -16.25 -15.76 -14.24
N LEU A 282 -17.40 -15.13 -14.49
CA LEU A 282 -17.51 -13.80 -15.07
C LEU A 282 -18.55 -12.98 -14.30
N ARG A 283 -18.48 -11.65 -14.38
CA ARG A 283 -19.59 -10.79 -13.97
C ARG A 283 -20.80 -11.02 -14.88
N LYS A 284 -22.04 -10.91 -14.37
CA LYS A 284 -23.26 -11.27 -15.12
C LYS A 284 -23.46 -10.45 -16.40
N ASP A 285 -23.02 -9.20 -16.36
CA ASP A 285 -23.01 -8.19 -17.41
C ASP A 285 -21.80 -8.26 -18.38
N ASP A 286 -20.71 -8.97 -18.02
CA ASP A 286 -19.56 -9.15 -18.93
C ASP A 286 -19.72 -10.37 -19.85
N SER A 287 -18.89 -10.45 -20.89
CA SER A 287 -18.85 -11.53 -21.88
C SER A 287 -17.43 -12.10 -22.04
N PRO A 288 -17.25 -13.37 -22.44
CA PRO A 288 -15.92 -13.92 -22.67
C PRO A 288 -15.13 -13.13 -23.73
N LYS A 289 -13.99 -12.58 -23.30
CA LYS A 289 -13.05 -11.85 -24.16
C LYS A 289 -12.08 -12.83 -24.84
N TYR A 290 -11.63 -12.48 -26.04
CA TYR A 290 -10.61 -13.23 -26.78
C TYR A 290 -9.37 -13.48 -25.87
N PRO A 291 -8.77 -14.68 -25.86
CA PRO A 291 -8.95 -15.81 -26.79
C PRO A 291 -10.12 -16.75 -26.48
N PHE A 292 -10.94 -16.46 -25.46
CA PHE A 292 -12.04 -17.33 -25.05
C PHE A 292 -13.35 -16.98 -25.76
N LYS A 293 -14.12 -18.00 -26.15
CA LYS A 293 -15.49 -17.86 -26.68
C LYS A 293 -16.45 -18.67 -25.82
N GLU A 294 -17.65 -18.13 -25.57
CA GLU A 294 -18.71 -18.87 -24.89
C GLU A 294 -19.13 -20.10 -25.69
N VAL A 295 -19.26 -21.24 -25.01
CA VAL A 295 -19.81 -22.47 -25.58
C VAL A 295 -20.93 -22.95 -24.67
N LYS A 296 -22.15 -23.00 -25.22
CA LYS A 296 -23.25 -23.72 -24.60
C LYS A 296 -22.94 -25.21 -24.68
N LEU A 297 -22.97 -25.87 -23.52
CA LEU A 297 -23.02 -27.34 -23.41
C LEU A 297 -24.46 -27.81 -23.70
#